data_AF-A0A2N5K079-F1
#
_entry.id   AF-A0A2N5K079-F1
#
_cell.length_a   1.000
_cell.length_b   1.000
_cell.length_c   1.000
_cell.angle_alpha   90.00
_cell.angle_beta   90.00
_cell.angle_gamma   90.00
#
_symmetry.space_group_name_H-M   'P 1'
#
loop_
_entity.id
_entity.type
_entity.pdbx_description
1 polymer ?
#
loop_
_entity_poly.entity_id
_entity_poly.type
_entity_poly.pdbx_seq_one_letter_code
_entity_poly.pdbx_strand_id
1 'polypeptide(L)'
;MYQDLGLQGFTAGCVEVQPPMKKPCGRDLTAEQKAENQRIASEKMRIEHTPASVKRCRIVKDKMRYWQDHIRDLVMAIACGLHNLRLRHRP
;
A
#
# COMPACT_ATOMS: atom_id res chain seq x y z
N MET A 1 2.44 1.31 11.06
CA MET A 1 2.01 1.02 9.67
C MET A 1 0.65 0.34 9.72
N TYR A 2 -0.34 0.77 8.92
CA TYR A 2 -1.67 0.12 8.97
C TYR A 2 -1.68 -1.20 8.19
N GLN A 3 -2.19 -2.24 8.82
CA GLN A 3 -2.31 -3.56 8.19
C GLN A 3 -3.58 -3.67 7.36
N ASP A 4 -3.57 -4.53 6.35
CA ASP A 4 -4.83 -5.03 5.78
C ASP A 4 -5.40 -6.14 6.64
N LEU A 5 -6.74 -6.21 6.72
CA LEU A 5 -7.42 -7.30 7.42
C LEU A 5 -7.04 -8.67 6.83
N GLY A 6 -6.71 -8.73 5.53
CA GLY A 6 -6.24 -9.94 4.85
C GLY A 6 -4.81 -10.37 5.21
N LEU A 7 -4.08 -9.55 5.96
CA LEU A 7 -2.73 -9.86 6.46
C LEU A 7 -2.71 -10.10 7.98
N GLN A 8 -3.88 -10.31 8.58
CA GLN A 8 -4.01 -10.57 10.02
C GLN A 8 -3.26 -11.87 10.38
N GLY A 9 -2.10 -11.73 11.02
CA GLY A 9 -1.16 -12.83 11.33
C GLY A 9 0.27 -12.60 10.83
N PHE A 10 0.49 -11.63 9.95
CA PHE A 10 1.83 -11.20 9.54
C PHE A 10 2.41 -10.21 10.56
N THR A 11 3.61 -10.49 11.07
CA THR A 11 4.34 -9.61 11.98
C THR A 11 5.61 -9.09 11.29
N ALA A 12 5.74 -7.76 11.21
CA ALA A 12 6.99 -7.13 10.77
C ALA A 12 7.87 -6.92 12.00
N GLY A 13 8.97 -7.67 12.12
CA GLY A 13 9.77 -7.75 13.35
C GLY A 13 10.32 -6.43 13.91
N CYS A 14 10.29 -5.34 13.14
CA CYS A 14 10.80 -4.02 13.54
C CYS A 14 9.77 -2.88 13.42
N VAL A 15 8.50 -3.17 13.15
CA VAL A 15 7.48 -2.12 12.93
C VAL A 15 6.23 -2.44 13.74
N GLU A 16 5.73 -1.46 14.49
CA GLU A 16 4.42 -1.55 15.12
C GLU A 16 3.32 -1.49 14.04
N VAL A 17 2.55 -2.57 13.95
CA VAL A 17 1.51 -2.75 12.95
C VAL A 17 0.16 -2.56 13.62
N GLN A 18 -0.61 -1.56 13.16
CA GLN A 18 -1.95 -1.28 13.67
C GLN A 18 -2.99 -1.84 12.70
N PRO A 19 -3.72 -2.91 13.07
CA PRO A 19 -4.80 -3.43 12.25
C PRO A 19 -6.06 -2.55 12.40
N PRO A 20 -6.86 -2.37 11.33
CA PRO A 20 -8.15 -1.72 11.43
C PRO A 20 -9.11 -2.56 12.30
N MET A 21 -10.04 -1.88 12.96
CA MET A 21 -10.97 -2.53 13.90
C MET A 21 -11.97 -3.39 13.12
N LYS A 22 -11.93 -4.70 13.36
CA LYS A 22 -12.84 -5.67 12.75
C LYS A 22 -14.23 -5.55 13.40
N LYS A 23 -15.27 -5.68 12.57
CA LYS A 23 -16.65 -5.76 13.06
C LYS A 23 -16.82 -7.00 13.95
N PRO A 24 -17.25 -6.85 15.21
CA PRO A 24 -17.54 -7.99 16.08
C PRO A 24 -18.73 -8.81 15.55
N CYS A 25 -18.73 -10.13 15.80
CA CYS A 25 -19.81 -11.00 15.32
C CYS A 25 -21.16 -10.57 15.93
N GLY A 26 -22.17 -10.35 15.08
CA GLY A 26 -23.52 -9.96 15.51
C GLY A 26 -23.66 -8.54 16.08
N ARG A 27 -22.63 -7.69 16.00
CA ARG A 27 -22.66 -6.31 16.52
C ARG A 27 -22.06 -5.32 15.53
N ASP A 28 -22.52 -4.08 15.59
CA ASP A 28 -21.97 -2.99 14.79
C ASP A 28 -20.73 -2.36 15.44
N LEU A 29 -19.87 -1.77 14.61
CA LEU A 29 -18.80 -0.90 15.06
C LEU A 29 -19.42 0.36 15.69
N THR A 30 -18.83 0.81 16.80
CA THR A 30 -19.21 2.08 17.41
C THR A 30 -18.87 3.25 16.48
N ALA A 31 -19.49 4.42 16.70
CA ALA A 31 -19.22 5.62 15.89
C ALA A 31 -17.73 6.00 15.90
N GLU A 32 -17.09 5.91 17.06
CA GLU A 32 -15.64 6.17 17.23
C GLU A 32 -14.79 5.18 16.44
N GLN A 33 -15.12 3.87 16.49
CA GLN A 33 -14.41 2.84 15.72
C GLN A 33 -14.57 3.03 14.21
N LYS A 34 -15.75 3.48 13.76
CA LYS A 34 -15.98 3.81 12.35
C LYS A 34 -15.17 5.02 11.91
N ALA A 35 -15.11 6.07 12.74
CA ALA A 35 -14.33 7.27 12.47
C ALA A 35 -12.83 6.94 12.35
N GLU A 36 -12.31 6.11 13.26
CA GLU A 36 -10.91 5.69 13.20
C GLU A 36 -10.62 4.83 11.97
N ASN A 37 -11.47 3.85 11.65
CA ASN A 37 -11.33 3.07 10.43
C ASN A 37 -11.39 3.95 9.17
N GLN A 38 -12.20 5.02 9.16
CA GLN A 38 -12.28 5.95 8.05
C GLN A 38 -11.00 6.79 7.90
N ARG A 39 -10.42 7.25 9.01
CA ARG A 39 -9.12 7.94 9.01
C ARG A 39 -8.03 7.05 8.43
N ILE A 40 -7.95 5.81 8.90
CA ILE A 40 -7.03 4.78 8.40
C ILE A 40 -7.25 4.54 6.90
N ALA A 41 -8.50 4.37 6.46
CA ALA A 41 -8.82 4.14 5.06
C ALA A 41 -8.43 5.31 4.15
N SER A 42 -8.64 6.55 4.59
CA SER A 42 -8.24 7.76 3.86
C SER A 42 -6.71 7.85 3.69
N GLU A 43 -5.95 7.51 4.73
CA GLU A 43 -4.48 7.47 4.65
C GLU A 43 -4.01 6.35 3.71
N LYS A 44 -4.64 5.16 3.75
CA LYS A 44 -4.31 4.02 2.86
C LYS A 44 -4.64 4.29 1.40
N MET A 45 -5.73 4.98 1.10
CA MET A 45 -6.15 5.29 -0.28
C MET A 45 -5.05 6.05 -1.04
N ARG A 46 -4.37 7.00 -0.38
CA ARG A 46 -3.22 7.71 -0.97
C ARG A 46 -2.10 6.75 -1.38
N ILE A 47 -1.82 5.75 -0.55
CA ILE A 47 -0.80 4.73 -0.80
C ILE A 47 -1.28 3.77 -1.91
N GLU A 48 -2.55 3.36 -1.88
CA GLU A 48 -3.14 2.41 -2.84
C GLU A 48 -3.16 2.94 -4.28
N HIS A 49 -3.29 4.26 -4.47
CA HIS A 49 -3.17 4.88 -5.78
C HIS A 49 -1.73 4.99 -6.29
N THR A 50 -0.73 4.86 -5.41
CA THR A 50 0.69 4.94 -5.78
C THR A 50 1.07 3.86 -6.81
N PRO A 51 0.73 2.56 -6.62
CA PRO A 51 0.92 1.51 -7.62
C PRO A 51 0.39 1.86 -9.01
N ALA A 52 -0.81 2.45 -9.12
CA ALA A 52 -1.36 2.84 -10.42
C ALA A 52 -0.50 3.91 -11.11
N SER A 53 0.04 4.84 -10.32
CA SER A 53 0.94 5.89 -10.78
C SER A 53 2.31 5.35 -11.21
N VAL A 54 2.85 4.38 -10.47
CA VAL A 54 4.13 3.71 -10.79
C VAL A 54 3.99 2.86 -12.06
N LYS A 55 2.86 2.16 -12.24
CA LYS A 55 2.53 1.34 -13.43
C LYS A 55 2.43 2.13 -14.74
N ARG A 56 2.50 3.48 -14.72
CA ARG A 56 2.74 4.26 -15.95
C ARG A 56 4.06 3.87 -16.62
N CYS A 57 5.05 3.45 -15.84
CA CYS A 57 6.22 2.75 -16.38
C CYS A 57 5.75 1.38 -16.85
N ARG A 58 5.51 1.22 -18.16
CA ARG A 58 4.94 -0.01 -18.74
C ARG A 58 5.71 -1.27 -18.38
N ILE A 59 7.02 -1.17 -18.16
CA ILE A 59 7.87 -2.28 -17.71
C ILE A 59 7.44 -2.87 -16.34
N VAL A 60 6.79 -2.09 -15.48
CA VAL A 60 6.23 -2.54 -14.18
C VAL A 60 4.83 -3.14 -14.36
N LYS A 61 4.10 -2.73 -15.39
CA LYS A 61 2.72 -3.20 -15.68
C LYS A 61 2.72 -4.47 -16.52
N ASP A 62 3.52 -4.49 -17.57
CA ASP A 62 3.53 -5.52 -18.59
C ASP A 62 4.40 -6.71 -18.11
N LYS A 63 4.15 -7.91 -18.66
CA LYS A 63 4.84 -9.12 -18.22
C LYS A 63 6.33 -9.04 -18.55
N MET A 64 7.17 -8.87 -17.53
CA MET A 64 8.62 -8.93 -17.69
C MET A 64 9.08 -10.39 -17.86
N ARG A 65 9.59 -10.73 -19.05
CA ARG A 65 10.08 -12.08 -19.38
C ARG A 65 11.52 -12.34 -18.89
N TYR A 66 12.15 -11.34 -18.29
CA TYR A 66 13.43 -11.49 -17.65
C TYR A 66 13.28 -12.20 -16.30
N TRP A 67 14.13 -13.19 -16.05
CA TRP A 67 13.97 -14.14 -14.95
C TRP A 67 14.80 -13.84 -13.70
N GLN A 68 15.72 -12.88 -13.74
CA GLN A 68 16.51 -12.56 -12.55
C GLN A 68 15.75 -11.59 -11.64
N ASP A 69 15.57 -11.99 -10.38
CA ASP A 69 14.76 -11.25 -9.41
C ASP A 69 15.31 -9.86 -9.09
N HIS A 70 16.63 -9.73 -8.97
CA HIS A 70 17.27 -8.44 -8.68
C HIS A 70 16.97 -7.36 -9.73
N ILE A 71 16.75 -7.75 -11.00
CA ILE A 71 16.34 -6.81 -12.04
C ILE A 71 14.89 -6.38 -11.86
N ARG A 72 13.99 -7.27 -11.40
CA ARG A 72 12.59 -6.90 -11.11
C ARG A 72 12.55 -5.84 -10.01
N ASP A 73 13.33 -6.05 -8.95
CA ASP A 73 13.42 -5.15 -7.81
C ASP A 73 14.03 -3.80 -8.21
N LEU A 74 15.11 -3.83 -9.00
CA LEU A 74 15.74 -2.62 -9.51
C LEU A 74 14.78 -1.80 -10.40
N VAL A 75 14.05 -2.46 -11.30
CA VAL A 75 13.04 -1.82 -12.15
C VAL A 75 11.95 -1.17 -11.30
N MET A 76 11.48 -1.85 -10.26
CA MET A 76 10.49 -1.29 -9.34
C MET A 76 11.04 -0.08 -8.57
N ALA A 77 12.27 -0.16 -8.05
CA ALA A 77 12.93 0.92 -7.35
C ALA A 77 13.09 2.17 -8.24
N ILE A 78 13.51 2.00 -9.50
CA ILE A 78 13.64 3.08 -10.48
C ILE A 78 12.25 3.69 -10.76
N ALA A 79 11.23 2.88 -11.00
CA ALA A 79 9.88 3.38 -11.28
C ALA A 79 9.27 4.15 -10.11
N CYS A 80 9.51 3.70 -8.88
CA CYS A 80 9.16 4.45 -7.66
C CYS A 80 9.93 5.78 -7.57
N GLY A 81 11.23 5.78 -7.88
CA GLY A 81 12.04 7.00 -7.95
C GLY A 81 11.50 8.02 -8.94
N LEU A 82 11.12 7.57 -10.15
CA LEU A 82 10.49 8.43 -11.17
C LEU A 82 9.12 8.96 -10.72
N HIS A 83 8.32 8.14 -10.03
CA HIS A 83 7.07 8.60 -9.45
C HIS A 83 7.29 9.71 -8.42
N ASN A 84 8.25 9.54 -7.50
CA ASN A 84 8.60 10.51 -6.48
C ASN A 84 9.15 11.81 -7.09
N LEU A 85 10.00 11.71 -8.11
CA LEU A 85 10.50 12.87 -8.85
C LEU A 85 9.33 13.65 -9.47
N ARG A 86 8.36 12.95 -10.08
CA ARG A 86 7.18 13.59 -10.65
C ARG A 86 6.37 14.34 -9.58
N LEU A 87 6.12 13.74 -8.42
CA LEU A 87 5.40 14.40 -7.33
C LEU A 87 6.10 15.66 -6.82
N ARG A 88 7.44 15.69 -6.84
CA ARG A 88 8.23 16.87 -6.44
C ARG A 88 8.14 18.03 -7.43
N HIS A 89 8.02 17.74 -8.73
CA HIS A 89 7.98 18.77 -9.78
C HIS A 89 6.57 19.11 -10.29
N ARG A 90 5.60 18.22 -10.10
CA ARG A 90 4.19 18.36 -10.48
C ARG A 90 3.32 17.63 -9.45
N PRO A 91 3.03 18.27 -8.30
CA PRO A 91 2.20 17.68 -7.25
C PRO A 91 0.78 17.38 -7.74
#